data_AF-A0A2D4KTR5-F1
#
_entry.id   AF-A0A2D4KTR5-F1
#
_cell.length_a   1.000
_cell.length_b   1.000
_cell.length_c   1.000
_cell.angle_alpha   90.00
_cell.angle_beta   90.00
_cell.angle_gamma   90.00
#
_symmetry.space_group_name_H-M   'P 1'
#
loop_
_entity.id
_entity.type
_entity.pdbx_description
1 polymer ?
#
loop_
_entity_poly.entity_id
_entity_poly.type
_entity_poly.pdbx_seq_one_letter_code
_entity_poly.pdbx_strand_id
1 'polypeptide(L)'
;AEYMGYWVKKGSAFSTTIAKQETDLTPEMIASGTWRDLKFKSYNFEALGIMPESGHLHPLLKVRTQFRQIFLEMGFTEMPTNNFIESSFWNFDALFQPQQHPARDQHDTFFMKDPAEAINFPMDYLKRVKRVHSQGGYGSQGYKYEWKLEEARKNLLRTHTTAVSARMLYQLAQREKFTPAKYFSIDRVFRNETLDATHLAEFHQIEGVVADYGLTLGDLMGVLKEFFTKLGITQLRFKPAYNPYTEPSMEVFSYHQGLKKWVEVGNSGVFRPEMLLPMGLPDGVSVIAWGLSLERPTMIKYGINNIRELVGHKVNLQMVYDSPLCRLDA
;
A
#
# COMPACT_ATOMS: atom_id res chain seq x y z
N ALA A 1 -44.97 3.00 -47.05
CA ALA A 1 -45.24 2.14 -45.88
C ALA A 1 -45.24 0.70 -46.39
N GLU A 2 -44.20 -0.06 -46.08
CA GLU A 2 -44.18 -1.48 -46.40
C GLU A 2 -45.04 -2.21 -45.38
N TYR A 3 -46.11 -2.85 -45.86
CA TYR A 3 -46.96 -3.68 -45.03
C TYR A 3 -46.33 -5.07 -44.93
N MET A 4 -45.88 -5.47 -43.74
CA MET A 4 -45.55 -6.86 -43.46
C MET A 4 -46.84 -7.65 -43.23
N GLY A 5 -47.14 -8.58 -44.15
CA GLY A 5 -48.18 -9.59 -43.98
C GLY A 5 -47.58 -10.94 -43.60
N TYR A 6 -48.21 -11.65 -42.66
CA TYR A 6 -47.81 -12.99 -42.26
C TYR A 6 -48.84 -14.03 -42.72
N TRP A 7 -48.36 -15.13 -43.29
CA TRP A 7 -49.19 -16.29 -43.61
C TRP A 7 -48.94 -17.40 -42.60
N VAL A 8 -49.78 -17.46 -41.56
CA VAL A 8 -49.64 -18.47 -40.50
C VAL A 8 -50.36 -19.74 -40.91
N LYS A 9 -49.67 -20.88 -40.86
CA LYS A 9 -50.24 -22.22 -41.08
C LYS A 9 -50.02 -23.09 -39.84
N LYS A 10 -50.91 -24.06 -39.62
CA LYS A 10 -50.77 -25.04 -38.53
C LYS A 10 -49.56 -25.94 -38.84
N GLY A 11 -48.50 -25.83 -38.04
CA GLY A 11 -47.35 -26.73 -38.11
C GLY A 11 -47.62 -28.09 -37.44
N SER A 12 -46.66 -29.00 -37.52
CA SER A 12 -46.74 -30.34 -36.89
C SER A 12 -46.88 -30.30 -35.36
N ALA A 13 -46.47 -29.20 -34.73
CA ALA A 13 -46.61 -28.96 -33.29
C ALA A 13 -47.87 -28.13 -32.93
N PHE A 14 -48.77 -27.88 -33.89
CA PHE A 14 -50.00 -27.12 -33.62
C PHE A 14 -50.92 -27.89 -32.66
N SER A 15 -51.21 -27.29 -31.51
CA SER A 15 -52.15 -27.80 -30.52
C SER A 15 -53.07 -26.66 -30.07
N THR A 16 -54.34 -26.97 -29.83
CA THR A 16 -55.31 -26.03 -29.22
C THR A 16 -55.26 -26.05 -27.70
N THR A 17 -54.53 -26.99 -27.11
CA THR A 17 -54.27 -27.10 -25.67
C THR A 17 -52.81 -26.81 -25.38
N ILE A 18 -52.56 -25.85 -24.48
CA ILE A 18 -51.22 -25.56 -23.97
C ILE A 18 -50.93 -26.60 -22.89
N ALA A 19 -50.05 -27.56 -23.18
CA ALA A 19 -49.53 -28.46 -22.15
C ALA A 19 -48.58 -27.67 -21.25
N LYS A 20 -48.86 -27.66 -19.94
CA LYS A 20 -47.93 -27.09 -18.96
C LYS A 20 -46.65 -27.91 -18.98
N GLN A 21 -45.53 -27.25 -19.27
CA GLN A 21 -44.21 -27.86 -19.16
C GLN A 21 -43.70 -27.68 -17.73
N GLU A 22 -43.08 -28.71 -17.19
CA GLU A 22 -42.42 -28.63 -15.89
C GLU A 22 -41.10 -27.85 -16.03
N THR A 23 -40.75 -27.05 -15.02
CA THR A 23 -39.54 -26.20 -15.05
C THR A 23 -38.34 -26.90 -14.45
N ASP A 24 -38.53 -27.61 -13.35
CA ASP A 24 -37.45 -28.19 -12.55
C ASP A 24 -37.77 -29.65 -12.22
N LEU A 25 -36.71 -30.45 -12.05
CA LEU A 25 -36.82 -31.83 -11.62
C LEU A 25 -36.92 -31.87 -10.09
N THR A 26 -38.00 -32.45 -9.55
CA THR A 26 -38.19 -32.55 -8.10
C THR A 26 -37.79 -33.94 -7.55
N PRO A 27 -37.44 -34.04 -6.25
CA PRO A 27 -37.16 -35.33 -5.61
C PRO A 27 -38.31 -36.36 -5.76
N GLU A 28 -39.56 -35.91 -5.72
CA GLU A 28 -40.75 -36.76 -5.85
C GLU A 28 -40.92 -37.31 -7.27
N MET A 29 -40.60 -36.51 -8.28
CA MET A 29 -40.60 -36.95 -9.67
C MET A 29 -39.57 -38.06 -9.88
N ILE A 30 -38.37 -37.91 -9.28
CA ILE A 30 -37.31 -38.91 -9.31
C ILE A 30 -37.76 -40.20 -8.60
N ALA A 31 -38.34 -40.08 -7.40
CA ALA A 31 -38.79 -41.23 -6.61
C ALA A 31 -39.94 -42.00 -7.26
N SER A 32 -40.86 -41.31 -7.94
CA SER A 32 -42.03 -41.91 -8.60
C SER A 32 -41.77 -42.35 -10.05
N GLY A 33 -40.65 -41.94 -10.66
CA GLY A 33 -40.34 -42.20 -12.07
C GLY A 33 -41.13 -41.35 -13.08
N THR A 34 -42.01 -40.46 -12.60
CA THR A 34 -42.90 -39.63 -13.43
C THR A 34 -42.18 -38.65 -14.35
N TRP A 35 -40.92 -38.31 -14.04
CA TRP A 35 -40.08 -37.44 -14.89
C TRP A 35 -39.87 -37.97 -16.31
N ARG A 36 -40.01 -39.28 -16.53
CA ARG A 36 -39.83 -39.91 -17.86
C ARG A 36 -40.91 -39.51 -18.86
N ASP A 37 -42.12 -39.24 -18.36
CA ASP A 37 -43.31 -39.00 -19.17
C ASP A 37 -43.70 -37.50 -19.24
N LEU A 38 -43.06 -36.66 -18.42
CA LEU A 38 -43.29 -35.22 -18.38
C LEU A 38 -42.43 -34.48 -19.41
N LYS A 39 -42.98 -33.39 -19.98
CA LYS A 39 -42.23 -32.50 -20.87
C LYS A 39 -41.68 -31.32 -20.08
N PHE A 40 -40.36 -31.16 -20.11
CA PHE A 40 -39.67 -30.05 -19.47
C PHE A 40 -39.49 -28.87 -20.41
N LYS A 41 -39.53 -27.66 -19.85
CA LYS A 41 -39.16 -26.45 -20.57
C LYS A 41 -37.66 -26.48 -20.84
N SER A 42 -37.23 -26.19 -22.07
CA SER A 42 -35.80 -26.10 -22.39
C SER A 42 -35.13 -25.00 -21.58
N TYR A 43 -33.99 -25.31 -20.97
CA TYR A 43 -33.21 -24.34 -20.22
C TYR A 43 -32.56 -23.35 -21.18
N ASN A 44 -32.63 -22.05 -20.86
CA ASN A 44 -31.97 -21.02 -21.66
C ASN A 44 -30.48 -20.94 -21.28
N PHE A 45 -29.64 -21.63 -22.03
CA PHE A 45 -28.18 -21.61 -21.84
C PHE A 45 -27.51 -20.29 -22.28
N GLU A 46 -28.25 -19.38 -22.91
CA GLU A 46 -27.73 -18.06 -23.33
C GLU A 46 -27.85 -17.00 -22.21
N ALA A 47 -28.61 -17.28 -21.15
CA ALA A 47 -28.73 -16.38 -20.01
C ALA A 47 -27.60 -16.60 -18.99
N LEU A 48 -27.16 -15.54 -18.33
CA LEU A 48 -26.30 -15.66 -17.16
C LEU A 48 -27.07 -16.37 -16.04
N GLY A 49 -26.41 -17.32 -15.38
CA GLY A 49 -26.94 -17.97 -14.20
C GLY A 49 -27.06 -17.02 -13.02
N ILE A 50 -27.75 -17.47 -11.97
CA ILE A 50 -27.84 -16.74 -10.70
C ILE A 50 -26.47 -16.84 -10.01
N MET A 51 -25.85 -15.70 -9.72
CA MET A 51 -24.61 -15.69 -8.95
C MET A 51 -24.90 -16.09 -7.49
N PRO A 52 -24.16 -17.04 -6.92
CA PRO A 52 -24.35 -17.42 -5.53
C PRO A 52 -23.91 -16.29 -4.59
N GLU A 53 -24.59 -16.18 -3.44
CA GLU A 53 -24.14 -15.30 -2.37
C GLU A 53 -22.78 -15.78 -1.83
N SER A 54 -21.82 -14.86 -1.69
CA SER A 54 -20.48 -15.17 -1.21
C SER A 54 -19.91 -14.02 -0.37
N GLY A 55 -18.90 -14.32 0.44
CA GLY A 55 -18.15 -13.29 1.15
C GLY A 55 -17.21 -12.55 0.20
N HIS A 56 -17.06 -11.23 0.38
CA HIS A 56 -16.21 -10.40 -0.47
C HIS A 56 -15.09 -9.73 0.35
N LEU A 57 -13.90 -9.69 -0.23
CA LEU A 57 -12.75 -8.96 0.32
C LEU A 57 -12.58 -7.63 -0.41
N HIS A 58 -12.27 -6.58 0.34
CA HIS A 58 -12.04 -5.26 -0.24
C HIS A 58 -10.86 -5.26 -1.22
N PRO A 59 -10.96 -4.65 -2.43
CA PRO A 59 -9.90 -4.66 -3.46
C PRO A 59 -8.54 -4.21 -2.94
N LEU A 60 -8.50 -3.08 -2.22
CA LEU A 60 -7.27 -2.56 -1.60
C LEU A 60 -6.60 -3.59 -0.66
N LEU A 61 -7.40 -4.34 0.10
CA LEU A 61 -6.88 -5.34 1.04
C LEU A 61 -6.42 -6.61 0.33
N LYS A 62 -7.05 -6.98 -0.79
CA LYS A 62 -6.55 -8.05 -1.67
C LYS A 62 -5.14 -7.70 -2.19
N VAL A 63 -4.95 -6.45 -2.63
CA VAL A 63 -3.65 -5.94 -3.09
C VAL A 63 -2.64 -5.89 -1.94
N ARG A 64 -3.05 -5.43 -0.74
CA ARG A 64 -2.20 -5.44 0.47
C ARG A 64 -1.65 -6.85 0.76
N THR A 65 -2.51 -7.86 0.72
CA THR A 65 -2.11 -9.26 0.95
C THR A 65 -1.06 -9.71 -0.06
N GLN A 66 -1.17 -9.28 -1.31
CA GLN A 66 -0.19 -9.62 -2.33
C GLN A 66 1.16 -8.92 -2.12
N PHE A 67 1.17 -7.61 -1.82
CA PHE A 67 2.40 -6.91 -1.46
C PHE A 67 3.09 -7.55 -0.26
N ARG A 68 2.32 -7.88 0.78
CA ARG A 68 2.81 -8.60 1.95
C ARG A 68 3.46 -9.93 1.58
N GLN A 69 2.84 -10.70 0.69
CA GLN A 69 3.40 -11.97 0.23
C GLN A 69 4.73 -11.79 -0.52
N ILE A 70 4.85 -10.77 -1.38
CA ILE A 70 6.09 -10.47 -2.12
C ILE A 70 7.24 -10.18 -1.15
N PHE A 71 7.00 -9.37 -0.11
CA PHE A 71 8.02 -9.11 0.91
C PHE A 71 8.46 -10.39 1.63
N LEU A 72 7.51 -11.24 2.02
CA LEU A 72 7.82 -12.50 2.70
C LEU A 72 8.64 -13.44 1.81
N GLU A 73 8.32 -13.53 0.52
CA GLU A 73 9.09 -14.31 -0.46
C GLU A 73 10.52 -13.76 -0.67
N MET A 74 10.70 -12.45 -0.53
CA MET A 74 12.01 -11.80 -0.61
C MET A 74 12.80 -11.86 0.70
N GLY A 75 12.27 -12.54 1.72
CA GLY A 75 12.91 -12.74 3.03
C GLY A 75 12.82 -11.53 3.96
N PHE A 76 11.83 -10.65 3.78
CA PHE A 76 11.59 -9.52 4.67
C PHE A 76 10.72 -9.92 5.87
N THR A 77 11.01 -9.32 7.01
CA THR A 77 10.24 -9.48 8.25
C THR A 77 9.26 -8.31 8.41
N GLU A 78 8.00 -8.61 8.75
CA GLU A 78 6.97 -7.59 8.94
C GLU A 78 7.22 -6.82 10.26
N MET A 79 7.27 -5.49 10.18
CA MET A 79 7.44 -4.60 11.33
C MET A 79 6.09 -4.37 12.03
N PRO A 80 6.06 -4.28 13.37
CA PRO A 80 4.86 -3.86 14.07
C PRO A 80 4.60 -2.37 13.87
N THR A 81 3.40 -2.03 13.42
CA THR A 81 2.96 -0.66 13.12
C THR A 81 1.78 -0.22 14.00
N ASN A 82 1.64 -0.80 15.19
CA ASN A 82 0.50 -0.63 16.09
C ASN A 82 0.50 0.73 16.84
N ASN A 83 0.78 1.82 16.13
CA ASN A 83 0.84 3.19 16.63
C ASN A 83 0.45 4.20 15.52
N PHE A 84 -0.79 4.72 15.55
CA PHE A 84 -1.16 5.85 14.67
C PHE A 84 -0.61 7.17 15.18
N ILE A 85 -0.57 7.35 16.50
CA ILE A 85 0.03 8.51 17.14
C ILE A 85 1.53 8.25 17.27
N GLU A 86 2.33 9.21 16.81
CA GLU A 86 3.78 9.19 16.91
C GLU A 86 4.27 10.51 17.50
N SER A 87 5.40 10.48 18.21
CA SER A 87 6.02 11.72 18.65
C SER A 87 6.78 12.38 17.49
N SER A 88 6.79 13.70 17.46
CA SER A 88 7.56 14.47 16.47
C SER A 88 9.04 14.08 16.45
N PHE A 89 9.57 13.65 17.61
CA PHE A 89 10.89 13.05 17.70
C PHE A 89 11.04 11.85 16.76
N TRP A 90 10.22 10.81 16.87
CA TRP A 90 10.36 9.60 16.05
C TRP A 90 9.94 9.81 14.60
N ASN A 91 8.93 10.66 14.39
CA ASN A 91 8.41 10.94 13.07
C ASN A 91 9.34 11.84 12.24
N PHE A 92 10.11 12.73 12.85
CA PHE A 92 10.96 13.68 12.12
C PHE A 92 12.40 13.73 12.62
N ASP A 93 12.62 14.05 13.89
CA ASP A 93 13.97 14.33 14.40
C ASP A 93 14.89 13.09 14.33
N ALA A 94 14.37 11.90 14.64
CA ALA A 94 15.08 10.63 14.58
C ALA A 94 15.47 10.23 13.15
N LEU A 95 14.82 10.81 12.14
CA LEU A 95 15.15 10.64 10.73
C LEU A 95 16.18 11.67 10.25
N PHE A 96 16.68 12.54 11.12
CA PHE A 96 17.52 13.67 10.70
C PHE A 96 16.79 14.68 9.79
N GLN A 97 15.46 14.80 9.92
CA GLN A 97 14.69 15.87 9.28
C GLN A 97 14.66 17.11 10.19
N PRO A 98 15.05 18.31 9.70
CA PRO A 98 15.22 19.49 10.55
C PRO A 98 13.88 20.02 11.10
N GLN A 99 13.91 20.72 12.22
CA GLN A 99 12.71 21.25 12.88
C GLN A 99 12.00 22.36 12.09
N GLN A 100 12.74 23.15 11.30
CA GLN A 100 12.15 24.14 10.39
C GLN A 100 11.62 23.57 9.06
N HIS A 101 11.58 22.23 8.89
CA HIS A 101 11.13 21.64 7.63
C HIS A 101 9.64 21.90 7.38
N PRO A 102 9.22 22.35 6.17
CA PRO A 102 7.82 22.68 5.86
C PRO A 102 6.83 21.56 6.19
N ALA A 103 7.18 20.32 5.92
CA ALA A 103 6.33 19.16 6.26
C ALA A 103 5.96 19.04 7.76
N ARG A 104 6.62 19.78 8.67
CA ARG A 104 6.28 19.83 10.10
C ARG A 104 5.28 20.94 10.45
N ASP A 105 4.84 21.71 9.46
CA ASP A 105 3.83 22.75 9.63
C ASP A 105 2.45 22.12 9.91
N GLN A 106 1.60 22.84 10.64
CA GLN A 106 0.21 22.47 10.89
C GLN A 106 -0.60 22.34 9.59
N HIS A 107 -0.17 23.03 8.54
CA HIS A 107 -0.77 22.89 7.21
C HIS A 107 -0.50 21.53 6.56
N ASP A 108 0.58 20.81 6.92
CA ASP A 108 0.95 19.52 6.33
C ASP A 108 0.73 18.33 7.28
N THR A 109 0.76 18.57 8.60
CA THR A 109 0.74 17.52 9.62
C THR A 109 -0.41 17.71 10.63
N PHE A 110 -1.11 16.61 10.94
CA PHE A 110 -2.10 16.59 12.02
C PHE A 110 -1.42 16.41 13.38
N PHE A 111 -1.31 17.51 14.13
CA PHE A 111 -0.86 17.48 15.52
C PHE A 111 -2.00 17.11 16.48
N MET A 112 -1.64 16.40 17.56
CA MET A 112 -2.59 15.97 18.56
C MET A 112 -2.91 17.11 19.54
N LYS A 113 -4.20 17.31 19.81
CA LYS A 113 -4.65 18.13 20.94
C LYS A 113 -4.58 17.36 22.26
N ASP A 114 -4.89 16.07 22.22
CA ASP A 114 -4.83 15.16 23.36
C ASP A 114 -4.57 13.72 22.87
N PRO A 115 -3.51 13.02 23.34
CA PRO A 115 -2.41 13.53 24.16
C PRO A 115 -1.47 14.44 23.33
N ALA A 116 -1.30 15.71 23.73
CA ALA A 116 -0.50 16.68 22.98
C ALA A 116 1.02 16.42 23.02
N GLU A 117 1.53 15.91 24.14
CA GLU A 117 2.96 15.70 24.36
C GLU A 117 3.29 14.24 24.63
N ALA A 118 4.39 13.76 24.06
CA ALA A 118 4.98 12.48 24.40
C ALA A 118 5.76 12.59 25.72
N ILE A 119 5.57 11.56 26.56
CA ILE A 119 6.05 11.55 27.94
C ILE A 119 7.41 10.83 28.03
N ASN A 120 7.67 9.86 27.16
CA ASN A 120 8.81 8.95 27.27
C ASN A 120 9.69 8.98 26.00
N PHE A 121 10.99 9.19 26.20
CA PHE A 121 12.01 9.12 25.16
C PHE A 121 13.23 8.37 25.65
N PRO A 122 13.97 7.68 24.75
CA PRO A 122 15.33 7.25 25.06
C PRO A 122 16.24 8.47 25.19
N MET A 123 16.40 8.98 26.42
CA MET A 123 17.04 10.28 26.68
C MET A 123 18.47 10.37 26.14
N ASP A 124 19.23 9.29 26.16
CA ASP A 124 20.59 9.30 25.63
C ASP A 124 20.62 9.36 24.10
N TYR A 125 19.71 8.66 23.43
CA TYR A 125 19.53 8.79 21.99
C TYR A 125 19.08 10.20 21.61
N LEU A 126 18.10 10.75 22.33
CA LEU A 126 17.62 12.12 22.12
C LEU A 126 18.74 13.15 22.25
N LYS A 127 19.62 13.03 23.24
CA LYS A 127 20.79 13.92 23.40
C LYS A 127 21.74 13.83 22.20
N ARG A 128 21.99 12.62 21.68
CA ARG A 128 22.82 12.43 20.48
C ARG A 128 22.17 13.04 19.25
N VAL A 129 20.87 12.84 19.04
CA VAL A 129 20.09 13.48 17.96
C VAL A 129 20.19 15.00 18.08
N LYS A 130 19.89 15.58 19.24
CA LYS A 130 20.00 17.02 19.49
C LYS A 130 21.37 17.57 19.10
N ARG A 131 22.45 16.89 19.51
CA ARG A 131 23.84 17.27 19.19
C ARG A 131 24.08 17.26 17.68
N VAL A 132 23.73 16.17 17.00
CA VAL A 132 24.01 16.03 15.55
C VAL A 132 23.19 16.99 14.71
N HIS A 133 21.93 17.24 15.07
CA HIS A 133 21.09 18.24 14.40
C HIS A 133 21.66 19.65 14.51
N SER A 134 22.10 20.04 15.72
CA SER A 134 22.51 21.42 15.99
C SER A 134 23.97 21.70 15.66
N GLN A 135 24.88 20.91 16.22
CA GLN A 135 26.34 21.13 16.18
C GLN A 135 27.04 20.26 15.14
N GLY A 136 26.35 19.26 14.59
CA GLY A 136 26.96 18.22 13.78
C GLY A 136 27.63 17.12 14.61
N GLY A 137 28.32 16.24 13.91
CA GLY A 137 28.89 15.00 14.45
C GLY A 137 28.96 13.92 13.37
N TYR A 138 29.72 12.87 13.63
CA TYR A 138 29.82 11.72 12.72
C TYR A 138 30.23 12.09 11.28
N GLY A 139 31.11 13.09 11.13
CA GLY A 139 31.57 13.60 9.82
C GLY A 139 30.66 14.67 9.20
N SER A 140 29.48 14.93 9.76
CA SER A 140 28.55 15.96 9.30
C SER A 140 28.68 17.27 10.07
N GLN A 141 28.34 18.38 9.42
CA GLN A 141 28.29 19.72 10.05
C GLN A 141 26.96 20.00 10.77
N GLY A 142 25.99 19.08 10.68
CA GLY A 142 24.62 19.31 11.18
C GLY A 142 23.91 20.42 10.41
N TYR A 143 22.75 20.82 10.91
CA TYR A 143 21.93 21.89 10.32
C TYR A 143 22.21 23.28 10.90
N LYS A 144 23.09 23.39 11.90
CA LYS A 144 23.55 24.67 12.50
C LYS A 144 22.40 25.55 13.01
N TYR A 145 21.43 24.93 13.69
CA TYR A 145 20.32 25.63 14.35
C TYR A 145 20.13 25.18 15.80
N GLU A 146 19.34 25.92 16.57
CA GLU A 146 18.98 25.53 17.92
C GLU A 146 17.87 24.47 17.92
N TRP A 147 18.21 23.23 18.25
CA TRP A 147 17.25 22.15 18.38
C TRP A 147 16.46 22.25 19.68
N LYS A 148 15.13 22.34 19.57
CA LYS A 148 14.19 22.54 20.68
C LYS A 148 13.52 21.23 21.10
N LEU A 149 13.58 20.90 22.38
CA LEU A 149 12.95 19.70 22.92
C LEU A 149 11.42 19.76 22.85
N GLU A 150 10.85 20.95 23.03
CA GLU A 150 9.40 21.19 22.98
C GLU A 150 8.81 20.78 21.63
N GLU A 151 9.51 21.04 20.52
CA GLU A 151 9.08 20.63 19.17
C GLU A 151 9.10 19.11 18.99
N ALA A 152 10.07 18.42 19.59
CA ALA A 152 10.18 16.97 19.52
C ALA A 152 9.14 16.25 20.39
N ARG A 153 8.61 16.93 21.43
CA ARG A 153 7.59 16.41 22.33
C ARG A 153 6.20 16.37 21.72
N LYS A 154 5.89 17.23 20.76
CA LYS A 154 4.56 17.28 20.14
C LYS A 154 4.18 15.94 19.53
N ASN A 155 3.05 15.38 19.93
CA ASN A 155 2.47 14.21 19.29
C ASN A 155 1.72 14.61 18.03
N LEU A 156 1.71 13.71 17.06
CA LEU A 156 1.05 13.86 15.77
C LEU A 156 0.48 12.52 15.31
N LEU A 157 -0.39 12.55 14.31
CA LEU A 157 -0.69 11.35 13.53
C LEU A 157 0.48 11.10 12.56
N ARG A 158 1.03 9.89 12.57
CA ARG A 158 2.20 9.55 11.77
C ARG A 158 2.01 9.92 10.28
N THR A 159 3.00 10.61 9.72
CA THR A 159 2.92 11.13 8.34
C THR A 159 3.45 10.15 7.29
N HIS A 160 4.24 9.18 7.73
CA HIS A 160 4.84 8.12 6.92
C HIS A 160 5.30 6.96 7.81
N THR A 161 5.39 5.76 7.23
CA THR A 161 5.84 4.55 7.91
C THR A 161 7.32 4.56 8.29
N THR A 162 8.10 5.53 7.79
CA THR A 162 9.54 5.66 8.06
C THR A 162 9.85 5.89 9.54
N ALA A 163 8.89 6.43 10.30
CA ALA A 163 8.98 6.52 11.76
C ALA A 163 9.07 5.12 12.42
N VAL A 164 8.33 4.15 11.89
CA VAL A 164 8.38 2.75 12.34
C VAL A 164 9.75 2.15 12.02
N SER A 165 10.27 2.41 10.82
CA SER A 165 11.62 2.00 10.43
C SER A 165 12.69 2.57 11.36
N ALA A 166 12.59 3.85 11.75
CA ALA A 166 13.50 4.45 12.73
C ALA A 166 13.47 3.73 14.09
N ARG A 167 12.28 3.38 14.58
CA ARG A 167 12.12 2.61 15.82
C ARG A 167 12.76 1.23 15.72
N MET A 168 12.53 0.54 14.61
CA MET A 168 13.08 -0.81 14.39
C MET A 168 14.61 -0.78 14.23
N LEU A 169 15.15 0.19 13.50
CA LEU A 169 16.60 0.38 13.36
C LEU A 169 17.26 0.75 14.69
N TYR A 170 16.62 1.61 15.49
CA TYR A 170 17.10 1.92 16.82
C TYR A 170 17.15 0.68 17.72
N GLN A 171 16.09 -0.15 17.71
CA GLN A 171 16.08 -1.42 18.44
C GLN A 171 17.15 -2.40 17.94
N LEU A 172 17.36 -2.48 16.62
CA LEU A 172 18.42 -3.29 16.02
C LEU A 172 19.80 -2.85 16.52
N ALA A 173 20.02 -1.54 16.64
CA ALA A 173 21.26 -0.95 17.14
C ALA A 173 21.53 -1.24 18.63
N GLN A 174 20.49 -1.54 19.43
CA GLN A 174 20.66 -1.85 20.86
C GLN A 174 21.01 -3.32 21.13
N ARG A 175 21.07 -4.17 20.11
CA ARG A 175 21.44 -5.58 20.28
C ARG A 175 22.93 -5.71 20.59
N GLU A 176 23.31 -6.70 21.38
CA GLU A 176 24.72 -6.97 21.72
C GLU A 176 25.61 -7.16 20.47
N LYS A 177 25.04 -7.79 19.43
CA LYS A 177 25.68 -7.96 18.13
C LYS A 177 24.71 -7.52 17.05
N PHE A 178 25.22 -6.74 16.09
CA PHE A 178 24.46 -6.41 14.90
C PHE A 178 24.27 -7.66 14.04
N THR A 179 23.03 -7.87 13.60
CA THR A 179 22.66 -8.90 12.62
C THR A 179 21.99 -8.19 11.45
N PRO A 180 22.42 -8.44 10.20
CA PRO A 180 21.74 -7.91 9.03
C PRO A 180 20.25 -8.24 9.04
N ALA A 181 19.41 -7.29 8.61
CA ALA A 181 17.98 -7.42 8.69
C ALA A 181 17.27 -6.82 7.48
N LYS A 182 16.15 -7.44 7.11
CA LYS A 182 15.22 -6.98 6.07
C LYS A 182 13.87 -6.78 6.72
N TYR A 183 13.33 -5.58 6.64
CA TYR A 183 12.09 -5.20 7.29
C TYR A 183 11.11 -4.58 6.31
N PHE A 184 9.82 -4.86 6.48
CA PHE A 184 8.78 -4.18 5.71
C PHE A 184 7.58 -3.83 6.57
N SER A 185 6.80 -2.85 6.13
CA SER A 185 5.50 -2.55 6.72
C SER A 185 4.51 -2.09 5.65
N ILE A 186 3.23 -2.32 5.90
CA ILE A 186 2.14 -1.80 5.07
C ILE A 186 1.08 -1.27 6.00
N ASP A 187 1.00 0.05 6.17
CA ASP A 187 0.05 0.62 7.10
C ASP A 187 -0.37 2.05 6.75
N ARG A 188 -1.46 2.49 7.39
CA ARG A 188 -2.08 3.79 7.17
C ARG A 188 -1.28 4.92 7.77
N VAL A 189 -1.14 6.00 7.03
CA VAL A 189 -0.47 7.26 7.39
C VAL A 189 -1.42 8.42 7.14
N PHE A 190 -1.14 9.56 7.77
CA PHE A 190 -2.03 10.71 7.81
C PHE A 190 -1.29 11.98 7.40
N ARG A 191 -1.86 12.75 6.48
CA ARG A 191 -1.29 14.01 6.00
C ARG A 191 -2.39 15.05 5.88
N ASN A 192 -2.13 16.27 6.32
CA ASN A 192 -3.09 17.37 6.24
C ASN A 192 -3.09 18.01 4.84
N GLU A 193 -3.08 17.18 3.81
CA GLU A 193 -3.10 17.65 2.42
C GLU A 193 -4.53 17.98 1.99
N THR A 194 -4.67 18.87 1.02
CA THR A 194 -5.98 19.21 0.45
C THR A 194 -6.57 18.00 -0.26
N LEU A 195 -7.77 17.59 0.15
CA LEU A 195 -8.46 16.43 -0.41
C LEU A 195 -8.85 16.66 -1.89
N ASP A 196 -8.37 15.81 -2.79
CA ASP A 196 -8.74 15.82 -4.20
C ASP A 196 -9.12 14.42 -4.71
N ALA A 197 -9.16 14.19 -6.03
CA ALA A 197 -9.52 12.91 -6.63
C ALA A 197 -8.41 11.84 -6.51
N THR A 198 -7.21 12.26 -6.15
CA THR A 198 -5.97 11.46 -6.09
C THR A 198 -5.30 11.46 -4.72
N HIS A 199 -5.62 12.41 -3.85
CA HIS A 199 -5.05 12.59 -2.52
C HIS A 199 -6.14 12.51 -1.44
N LEU A 200 -5.87 11.67 -0.44
CA LEU A 200 -6.67 11.53 0.77
C LEU A 200 -5.84 11.98 1.98
N ALA A 201 -6.53 12.48 3.00
CA ALA A 201 -5.91 12.84 4.28
C ALA A 201 -5.35 11.61 5.02
N GLU A 202 -5.84 10.42 4.68
CA GLU A 202 -5.31 9.15 5.15
C GLU A 202 -5.21 8.15 3.99
N PHE A 203 -4.09 7.42 3.92
CA PHE A 203 -3.82 6.41 2.90
C PHE A 203 -2.79 5.41 3.41
N HIS A 204 -2.60 4.28 2.73
CA HIS A 204 -1.65 3.25 3.14
C HIS A 204 -0.31 3.43 2.43
N GLN A 205 0.75 3.46 3.23
CA GLN A 205 2.11 3.47 2.76
C GLN A 205 2.71 2.07 2.95
N ILE A 206 3.37 1.59 1.90
CA ILE A 206 4.21 0.41 1.90
C ILE A 206 5.66 0.89 2.03
N GLU A 207 6.43 0.25 2.89
CA GLU A 207 7.86 0.55 3.05
C GLU A 207 8.68 -0.73 3.21
N GLY A 208 9.84 -0.77 2.56
CA GLY A 208 10.86 -1.81 2.69
C GLY A 208 12.18 -1.19 3.12
N VAL A 209 12.90 -1.88 4.02
CA VAL A 209 14.19 -1.46 4.58
C VAL A 209 15.13 -2.66 4.63
N VAL A 210 16.38 -2.48 4.20
CA VAL A 210 17.44 -3.49 4.30
C VAL A 210 18.63 -2.85 5.00
N ALA A 211 19.07 -3.46 6.10
CA ALA A 211 20.22 -3.05 6.88
C ALA A 211 21.30 -4.14 6.82
N ASP A 212 22.46 -3.81 6.27
CA ASP A 212 23.61 -4.71 6.14
C ASP A 212 24.92 -3.92 6.01
N TYR A 213 26.05 -4.61 6.06
CA TYR A 213 27.37 -4.02 5.83
C TYR A 213 27.59 -3.71 4.36
N GLY A 214 28.01 -2.48 4.06
CA GLY A 214 28.52 -2.10 2.74
C GLY A 214 27.49 -2.12 1.59
N LEU A 215 26.20 -1.96 1.88
CA LEU A 215 25.17 -1.77 0.86
C LEU A 215 25.43 -0.51 0.04
N THR A 216 25.26 -0.65 -1.27
CA THR A 216 25.47 0.39 -2.24
C THR A 216 24.15 0.82 -2.88
N LEU A 217 24.21 1.89 -3.67
CA LEU A 217 23.09 2.29 -4.51
C LEU A 217 22.68 1.20 -5.52
N GLY A 218 23.64 0.38 -5.98
CA GLY A 218 23.39 -0.75 -6.88
C GLY A 218 22.55 -1.84 -6.22
N ASP A 219 22.77 -2.10 -4.93
CA ASP A 219 21.98 -3.07 -4.17
C ASP A 219 20.52 -2.60 -4.02
N LEU A 220 20.31 -1.31 -3.77
CA LEU A 220 18.97 -0.71 -3.76
C LEU A 220 18.27 -0.87 -5.11
N MET A 221 18.95 -0.54 -6.21
CA MET A 221 18.40 -0.73 -7.56
C MET A 221 18.10 -2.21 -7.86
N GLY A 222 18.95 -3.13 -7.41
CA GLY A 222 18.76 -4.57 -7.56
C GLY A 222 17.53 -5.09 -6.81
N VAL A 223 17.39 -4.72 -5.53
CA VAL A 223 16.23 -5.08 -4.71
C VAL A 223 14.94 -4.50 -5.28
N LEU A 224 14.96 -3.24 -5.72
CA LEU A 224 13.80 -2.61 -6.37
C LEU A 224 13.42 -3.33 -7.66
N LYS A 225 14.40 -3.71 -8.49
CA LYS A 225 14.15 -4.45 -9.72
C LYS A 225 13.48 -5.80 -9.45
N GLU A 226 13.96 -6.54 -8.45
CA GLU A 226 13.36 -7.82 -8.06
C GLU A 226 11.94 -7.63 -7.50
N PHE A 227 11.77 -6.65 -6.61
CA PHE A 227 10.47 -6.31 -6.02
C PHE A 227 9.41 -5.96 -7.08
N PHE A 228 9.75 -5.09 -8.03
CA PHE A 228 8.85 -4.69 -9.11
C PHE A 228 8.65 -5.80 -10.15
N THR A 229 9.64 -6.67 -10.39
CA THR A 229 9.47 -7.85 -11.26
C THR A 229 8.40 -8.79 -10.71
N LYS A 230 8.41 -9.05 -9.38
CA LYS A 230 7.34 -9.81 -8.71
C LYS A 230 5.97 -9.15 -8.75
N LEU A 231 5.90 -7.84 -9.04
CA LEU A 231 4.67 -7.10 -9.29
C LEU A 231 4.23 -7.12 -10.76
N GLY A 232 4.98 -7.77 -11.67
CA GLY A 232 4.75 -7.75 -13.11
C GLY A 232 5.28 -6.50 -13.82
N ILE A 233 6.16 -5.73 -13.17
CA ILE A 233 6.69 -4.46 -13.67
C ILE A 233 8.18 -4.61 -14.01
N THR A 234 8.50 -4.60 -15.31
CA THR A 234 9.86 -4.82 -15.81
C THR A 234 10.54 -3.57 -16.36
N GLN A 235 9.77 -2.58 -16.84
CA GLN A 235 10.31 -1.36 -17.43
C GLN A 235 10.56 -0.30 -16.35
N LEU A 236 11.70 -0.35 -15.68
CA LEU A 236 12.07 0.59 -14.64
C LEU A 236 13.10 1.63 -15.10
N ARG A 237 12.93 2.86 -14.61
CA ARG A 237 13.94 3.93 -14.67
C ARG A 237 14.10 4.55 -13.30
N PHE A 238 15.32 4.96 -12.99
CA PHE A 238 15.67 5.62 -11.74
C PHE A 238 16.05 7.06 -12.03
N LYS A 239 15.53 7.99 -11.22
CA LYS A 239 15.79 9.42 -11.34
C LYS A 239 16.31 9.93 -9.99
N PRO A 240 17.43 10.69 -9.95
CA PRO A 240 17.90 11.31 -8.72
C PRO A 240 16.80 12.19 -8.09
N ALA A 241 16.68 12.09 -6.77
CA ALA A 241 15.69 12.81 -5.98
C ALA A 241 16.34 13.39 -4.71
N TYR A 242 15.55 14.06 -3.89
CA TYR A 242 15.98 14.57 -2.59
C TYR A 242 14.98 14.09 -1.53
N ASN A 243 15.49 13.42 -0.50
CA ASN A 243 14.78 13.28 0.76
C ASN A 243 15.71 13.71 1.91
N PRO A 244 15.20 14.37 2.97
CA PRO A 244 16.03 14.86 4.07
C PRO A 244 16.86 13.76 4.77
N TYR A 245 16.33 12.54 4.78
CA TYR A 245 16.86 11.41 5.54
C TYR A 245 17.61 10.38 4.70
N THR A 246 17.75 10.60 3.38
CA THR A 246 18.53 9.72 2.50
C THR A 246 19.55 10.46 1.64
N GLU A 247 20.75 9.89 1.53
CA GLU A 247 21.78 10.33 0.59
C GLU A 247 22.65 9.13 0.18
N PRO A 248 22.63 8.70 -1.10
CA PRO A 248 21.83 9.22 -2.23
C PRO A 248 20.34 8.84 -2.16
N SER A 249 19.50 9.57 -2.92
CA SER A 249 18.05 9.32 -3.07
C SER A 249 17.65 9.17 -4.54
N MET A 250 16.65 8.32 -4.82
CA MET A 250 16.10 8.14 -6.17
C MET A 250 14.59 7.87 -6.16
N GLU A 251 13.90 8.45 -7.15
CA GLU A 251 12.56 8.08 -7.55
C GLU A 251 12.62 6.93 -8.56
N VAL A 252 11.63 6.04 -8.49
CA VAL A 252 11.46 4.90 -9.41
C VAL A 252 10.28 5.18 -10.32
N PHE A 253 10.51 5.08 -11.62
CA PHE A 253 9.50 5.26 -12.66
C PHE A 253 9.28 3.96 -13.42
N SER A 254 8.03 3.70 -13.80
CA SER A 254 7.64 2.62 -14.69
C SER A 254 6.88 3.13 -15.91
N TYR A 255 7.08 2.52 -17.06
CA TYR A 255 6.33 2.87 -18.27
C TYR A 255 4.95 2.21 -18.27
N HIS A 256 3.90 3.02 -18.23
CA HIS A 256 2.52 2.53 -18.23
C HIS A 256 2.00 2.39 -19.67
N GLN A 257 1.76 1.16 -20.12
CA GLN A 257 1.35 0.87 -21.50
C GLN A 257 0.04 1.56 -21.90
N GLY A 258 -0.96 1.60 -21.01
CA GLY A 258 -2.25 2.23 -21.29
C GLY A 258 -2.19 3.76 -21.38
N LEU A 259 -1.26 4.40 -20.67
CA LEU A 259 -1.11 5.87 -20.63
C LEU A 259 0.03 6.36 -21.54
N LYS A 260 0.81 5.43 -22.11
CA LYS A 260 1.97 5.69 -22.97
C LYS A 260 2.95 6.72 -22.38
N LYS A 261 3.17 6.67 -21.06
CA LYS A 261 4.06 7.58 -20.34
C LYS A 261 4.75 6.90 -19.17
N TRP A 262 5.88 7.48 -18.75
CA TRP A 262 6.54 7.12 -17.51
C TRP A 262 5.75 7.67 -16.31
N VAL A 263 5.45 6.81 -15.36
CA VAL A 263 4.70 7.12 -14.14
C VAL A 263 5.56 6.77 -12.95
N GLU A 264 5.59 7.64 -11.95
CA GLU A 264 6.28 7.39 -10.69
C GLU A 264 5.58 6.26 -9.92
N VAL A 265 6.35 5.23 -9.56
CA VAL A 265 5.87 4.03 -8.86
C VAL A 265 6.42 3.90 -7.44
N GLY A 266 7.39 4.73 -7.05
CA GLY A 266 7.92 4.76 -5.70
C GLY A 266 9.09 5.73 -5.52
N ASN A 267 9.46 5.95 -4.26
CA ASN A 267 10.61 6.75 -3.85
C ASN A 267 11.53 5.89 -2.97
N SER A 268 12.83 6.15 -2.99
CA SER A 268 13.83 5.34 -2.29
C SER A 268 15.11 6.11 -2.01
N GLY A 269 15.97 5.55 -1.17
CA GLY A 269 17.30 6.08 -0.93
C GLY A 269 18.09 5.28 0.10
N VAL A 270 19.30 5.74 0.36
CA VAL A 270 20.20 5.19 1.39
C VAL A 270 20.14 6.09 2.61
N PHE A 271 19.77 5.57 3.79
CA PHE A 271 19.64 6.39 4.98
C PHE A 271 20.96 7.05 5.36
N ARG A 272 20.86 8.33 5.73
CA ARG A 272 21.99 9.17 6.07
C ARG A 272 22.75 8.66 7.30
N PRO A 273 24.09 8.77 7.35
CA PRO A 273 24.87 8.45 8.56
C PRO A 273 24.42 9.27 9.78
N GLU A 274 23.97 10.51 9.60
CA GLU A 274 23.47 11.37 10.67
C GLU A 274 22.15 10.89 11.28
N MET A 275 21.41 10.04 10.56
CA MET A 275 20.25 9.33 11.10
C MET A 275 20.70 8.06 11.83
N LEU A 276 21.57 7.26 11.23
CA LEU A 276 21.91 5.91 11.69
C LEU A 276 22.91 5.87 12.86
N LEU A 277 23.99 6.64 12.77
CA LEU A 277 25.10 6.59 13.74
C LEU A 277 24.69 7.06 15.15
N PRO A 278 23.80 8.06 15.32
CA PRO A 278 23.27 8.40 16.64
C PRO A 278 22.42 7.29 17.25
N MET A 279 21.82 6.40 16.46
CA MET A 279 21.10 5.23 16.98
C MET A 279 22.05 4.24 17.66
N GLY A 280 23.33 4.21 17.25
CA GLY A 280 24.35 3.29 17.72
C GLY A 280 24.61 2.11 16.78
N LEU A 281 24.18 2.20 15.51
CA LEU A 281 24.54 1.19 14.51
C LEU A 281 26.07 1.17 14.31
N PRO A 282 26.69 -0.01 14.12
CA PRO A 282 28.13 -0.11 13.91
C PRO A 282 28.62 0.62 12.66
N ASP A 283 29.88 1.05 12.68
CA ASP A 283 30.54 1.59 11.50
C ASP A 283 30.56 0.56 10.37
N GLY A 284 30.33 1.02 9.14
CA GLY A 284 30.23 0.17 7.95
C GLY A 284 28.85 -0.45 7.70
N VAL A 285 27.92 -0.38 8.68
CA VAL A 285 26.51 -0.69 8.44
C VAL A 285 25.87 0.45 7.66
N SER A 286 25.15 0.07 6.63
CA SER A 286 24.40 0.95 5.74
C SER A 286 22.98 0.43 5.62
N VAL A 287 22.04 1.34 5.42
CA VAL A 287 20.62 0.97 5.33
C VAL A 287 20.02 1.59 4.09
N ILE A 288 19.42 0.75 3.25
CA ILE A 288 18.70 1.16 2.05
C ILE A 288 17.20 0.98 2.29
N ALA A 289 16.40 1.91 1.79
CA ALA A 289 14.97 1.91 2.00
C ALA A 289 14.21 2.41 0.77
N TRP A 290 12.96 1.96 0.64
CA TRP A 290 12.04 2.44 -0.38
C TRP A 290 10.60 2.40 0.10
N GLY A 291 9.74 3.19 -0.52
CA GLY A 291 8.32 3.18 -0.24
C GLY A 291 7.46 3.60 -1.42
N LEU A 292 6.20 3.20 -1.36
CA LEU A 292 5.16 3.57 -2.32
C LEU A 292 3.78 3.53 -1.64
N SER A 293 2.78 4.19 -2.23
CA SER A 293 1.39 4.09 -1.81
C SER A 293 0.78 2.77 -2.27
N LEU A 294 -0.11 2.18 -1.47
CA LEU A 294 -0.89 1.00 -1.84
C LEU A 294 -2.04 1.34 -2.81
N GLU A 295 -2.60 2.53 -2.68
CA GLU A 295 -3.76 3.01 -3.44
C GLU A 295 -3.43 3.19 -4.91
N ARG A 296 -2.31 3.82 -5.25
CA ARG A 296 -1.96 4.11 -6.66
C ARG A 296 -1.82 2.84 -7.52
N PRO A 297 -1.08 1.79 -7.11
CA PRO A 297 -1.07 0.51 -7.82
C PRO A 297 -2.45 -0.15 -7.90
N THR A 298 -3.25 -0.05 -6.84
CA THR A 298 -4.60 -0.63 -6.80
C THR A 298 -5.52 0.06 -7.80
N MET A 299 -5.48 1.39 -7.87
CA MET A 299 -6.25 2.19 -8.82
C MET A 299 -5.88 1.86 -10.26
N ILE A 300 -4.59 1.76 -10.57
CA ILE A 300 -4.11 1.37 -11.90
C ILE A 300 -4.59 -0.05 -12.25
N LYS A 301 -4.45 -1.00 -11.32
CA LYS A 301 -4.79 -2.41 -11.54
C LYS A 301 -6.28 -2.64 -11.78
N TYR A 302 -7.14 -1.96 -11.02
CA TYR A 302 -8.59 -2.11 -11.12
C TYR A 302 -9.25 -1.05 -12.04
N GLY A 303 -8.47 -0.18 -12.68
CA GLY A 303 -8.98 0.85 -13.59
C GLY A 303 -9.81 1.93 -12.89
N ILE A 304 -9.49 2.26 -11.63
CA ILE A 304 -10.22 3.23 -10.81
C ILE A 304 -9.56 4.60 -10.96
N ASN A 305 -10.35 5.61 -11.35
CA ASN A 305 -9.86 6.97 -11.58
C ASN A 305 -9.94 7.88 -10.35
N ASN A 306 -10.79 7.54 -9.37
CA ASN A 306 -11.01 8.34 -8.16
C ASN A 306 -10.76 7.51 -6.90
N ILE A 307 -9.81 7.95 -6.08
CA ILE A 307 -9.42 7.25 -4.86
C ILE A 307 -10.57 7.10 -3.85
N ARG A 308 -11.56 8.01 -3.88
CA ARG A 308 -12.73 8.02 -2.98
C ARG A 308 -13.73 6.91 -3.29
N GLU A 309 -13.69 6.38 -4.50
CA GLU A 309 -14.48 5.19 -4.88
C GLU A 309 -13.83 3.91 -4.33
N LEU A 310 -12.53 3.95 -4.09
CA LEU A 310 -11.75 2.84 -3.55
C LEU A 310 -11.70 2.85 -2.03
N VAL A 311 -11.59 4.00 -1.36
CA VAL A 311 -11.33 4.08 0.09
C VAL A 311 -12.37 4.95 0.80
N GLY A 312 -12.89 4.43 1.91
CA GLY A 312 -13.77 5.15 2.84
C GLY A 312 -15.22 4.67 2.81
N HIS A 313 -16.06 5.32 3.62
CA HIS A 313 -17.47 4.96 3.80
C HIS A 313 -18.34 5.17 2.54
N LYS A 314 -17.83 5.87 1.53
CA LYS A 314 -18.49 6.11 0.24
C LYS A 314 -18.14 5.08 -0.83
N VAL A 315 -17.43 4.01 -0.47
CA VAL A 315 -17.06 2.92 -1.38
C VAL A 315 -18.32 2.33 -2.03
N ASN A 316 -18.25 2.07 -3.34
CA ASN A 316 -19.31 1.35 -4.04
C ASN A 316 -19.21 -0.15 -3.72
N LEU A 317 -20.16 -0.69 -2.95
CA LEU A 317 -20.16 -2.10 -2.59
C LEU A 317 -20.30 -3.03 -3.80
N GLN A 318 -21.01 -2.62 -4.85
CA GLN A 318 -21.13 -3.41 -6.07
C GLN A 318 -19.75 -3.64 -6.72
N MET A 319 -18.89 -2.61 -6.72
CA MET A 319 -17.50 -2.75 -7.16
C MET A 319 -16.72 -3.75 -6.30
N VAL A 320 -16.97 -3.80 -4.99
CA VAL A 320 -16.33 -4.79 -4.10
C VAL A 320 -16.79 -6.20 -4.45
N TYR A 321 -18.08 -6.38 -4.74
CA TYR A 321 -18.66 -7.69 -5.09
C TYR A 321 -18.12 -8.21 -6.41
N ASP A 322 -18.07 -7.34 -7.42
CA ASP A 322 -17.63 -7.69 -8.77
C ASP A 322 -16.10 -7.73 -8.91
N SER A 323 -15.36 -7.22 -7.91
CA SER A 323 -13.91 -7.13 -7.99
C SER A 323 -13.25 -8.51 -8.15
N PRO A 324 -12.50 -8.74 -9.25
CA PRO A 324 -11.86 -10.02 -9.47
C PRO A 324 -10.78 -10.31 -8.43
N LEU A 325 -10.30 -11.55 -8.43
CA LEU A 325 -9.12 -11.94 -7.67
C LEU A 325 -7.95 -11.03 -8.03
N CYS A 326 -7.24 -10.55 -7.02
CA CYS A 326 -6.04 -9.78 -7.20
C CYS A 326 -4.91 -10.71 -7.65
N ARG A 327 -4.78 -10.93 -8.96
CA ARG A 327 -3.61 -11.57 -9.57
C ARG A 327 -2.78 -10.46 -10.21
N LEU A 328 -1.54 -10.24 -9.77
CA LEU A 328 -0.61 -9.50 -10.63
C LEU A 328 -0.12 -10.58 -11.57
N ASP A 329 -0.34 -10.37 -12.86
CA ASP A 329 0.23 -11.25 -13.87
C ASP A 329 1.76 -11.10 -13.70
N ALA A 330 2.37 -12.09 -13.06
CA ALA A 330 3.80 -12.15 -12.81
C ALA A 330 4.53 -12.55 -14.09
#